data_AF-A0A167UBP2-F1
#
_entry.id   AF-A0A167UBP2-F1
#
_cell.length_a   1.000
_cell.length_b   1.000
_cell.length_c   1.000
_cell.angle_alpha   90.00
_cell.angle_beta   90.00
_cell.angle_gamma   90.00
#
_symmetry.space_group_name_H-M   'P 1'
#
loop_
_entity.id
_entity.type
_entity.pdbx_description
1 polymer ?
#
loop_
_entity_poly.entity_id
_entity_poly.type
_entity_poly.pdbx_seq_one_letter_code
_entity_poly.pdbx_strand_id
1 'polypeptide(L)'
;MSRLIDRLPQPEKILEKKLIVLSKSRTGTFSMYQCFQMLGYKPYHMYECVMSGSTHLNLLNEALRNKYLGEGKPYDRADFDKWLANYDAIVEIPSYFVEEFIEYYPDAKFILTERDLAAWDKSLSHLVNTVTKATHSFPLNVVYQIDSHIASFTDVNDTFWQVIFHGRGPRAGMPLAQADYVRELLDVKLEDGFGWEQICPFLGVPIPKEKYPRGNAPAEFDKLLGGFIGDRMAATAYKVIGSVLVPAMAIESARTYLAFHHNAKLYRLTTSVISTRPFAALEEANRQLFKDGSDEDHVVVTAETIFHPQGGGQPSDQGTMTAVPSPGSSGSQSTPVSSAASFAVRAVRIDAVHDGQVLHLGRFTSPPALSSFQPPTAAVEQAIDVDRRLYHSRLHTAGHVLGAAVRHLVGDSVPGFDELKASHFPDSAGCEFRGAIDGAWKPAIQARVDEYVAAAMPVEVDFWDADEFRAAGLGRLIPDESFLAPGETKFRVVKIVGAEVYPCGGTHVDTTDLCGETTVRKIARSKGVSRVSYTVKP
;
A
#
# COMPACT_ATOMS: atom_id res chain seq x y z
N MET A 1 -19.58 20.06 5.69
CA MET A 1 -18.29 19.38 5.96
C MET A 1 -17.29 20.45 6.42
N SER A 2 -16.28 20.11 7.21
CA SER A 2 -15.21 21.09 7.55
C SER A 2 -14.44 21.48 6.29
N ARG A 3 -14.02 22.74 6.16
CA ARG A 3 -13.19 23.18 5.02
C ARG A 3 -11.81 22.51 5.11
N LEU A 4 -11.12 22.32 4.00
CA LEU A 4 -9.77 21.76 3.95
C LEU A 4 -8.81 22.61 4.78
N ILE A 5 -8.88 23.94 4.66
CA ILE A 5 -8.04 24.87 5.42
C ILE A 5 -8.17 24.71 6.94
N ASP A 6 -9.37 24.34 7.41
CA ASP A 6 -9.64 24.12 8.84
C ASP A 6 -8.94 22.86 9.37
N ARG A 7 -8.66 21.88 8.50
CA ARG A 7 -8.04 20.59 8.86
C ARG A 7 -6.51 20.59 8.79
N LEU A 8 -5.91 21.58 8.13
CA LEU A 8 -4.47 21.70 8.05
C LEU A 8 -3.87 22.13 9.40
N PRO A 9 -2.63 21.72 9.72
CA PRO A 9 -1.95 22.20 10.93
C PRO A 9 -1.77 23.73 10.88
N GLN A 10 -1.71 24.37 12.05
CA GLN A 10 -1.37 25.79 12.13
C GLN A 10 0.12 25.98 11.84
N PRO A 11 0.51 26.98 11.03
CA PRO A 11 1.91 27.25 10.73
C PRO A 11 2.63 27.78 11.96
N GLU A 12 3.87 27.34 12.17
CA GLU A 12 4.73 27.84 13.26
C GLU A 12 5.08 29.33 13.09
N LYS A 13 5.15 29.77 11.82
CA LYS A 13 5.46 31.15 11.45
C LYS A 13 4.69 31.55 10.20
N ILE A 14 4.15 32.76 10.21
CA ILE A 14 3.53 33.40 9.04
C ILE A 14 4.46 34.54 8.61
N LEU A 15 4.95 34.49 7.37
CA LEU A 15 5.68 35.60 6.79
C LEU A 15 4.73 36.74 6.45
N GLU A 16 5.15 37.95 6.80
CA GLU A 16 4.48 39.18 6.40
C GLU A 16 4.41 39.28 4.87
N LYS A 17 3.24 39.64 4.35
CA LYS A 17 3.03 39.85 2.91
C LYS A 17 3.55 41.23 2.55
N LYS A 18 4.76 41.27 1.98
CA LYS A 18 5.44 42.52 1.60
C LYS A 18 5.02 43.01 0.22
N LEU A 19 4.68 42.08 -0.67
CA LEU A 19 4.44 42.37 -2.07
C LEU A 19 3.25 41.57 -2.60
N ILE A 20 2.30 42.25 -3.23
CA ILE A 20 1.10 41.63 -3.78
C ILE A 20 0.96 42.07 -5.23
N VAL A 21 0.89 41.12 -6.14
CA VAL A 21 0.63 41.37 -7.56
C VAL A 21 -0.82 41.02 -7.87
N LEU A 22 -1.64 42.05 -8.09
CA LEU A 22 -3.06 41.95 -8.42
C LEU A 22 -3.30 41.67 -9.91
N SER A 23 -2.22 41.55 -10.70
CA SER A 23 -2.29 41.29 -12.13
C SER A 23 -2.87 39.92 -12.46
N LYS A 24 -3.78 39.89 -13.44
CA LYS A 24 -4.35 38.64 -13.96
C LYS A 24 -3.28 37.77 -14.61
N SER A 25 -3.60 36.49 -14.79
CA SER A 25 -2.74 35.61 -15.57
C SER A 25 -2.49 36.17 -16.96
N ARG A 26 -1.30 35.87 -17.51
CA ARG A 26 -0.85 36.27 -18.86
C ARG A 26 -0.52 37.76 -19.03
N THR A 27 -0.28 38.50 -17.94
CA THR A 27 0.22 39.88 -17.93
C THR A 27 1.64 40.00 -17.33
N GLY A 28 2.53 39.05 -17.66
CA GLY A 28 3.92 39.07 -17.20
C GLY A 28 4.14 38.58 -15.76
N THR A 29 3.12 37.95 -15.15
CA THR A 29 3.15 37.39 -13.79
C THR A 29 4.28 36.38 -13.57
N PHE A 30 4.58 35.53 -14.56
CA PHE A 30 5.67 34.56 -14.44
C PHE A 30 7.07 35.22 -14.41
N SER A 31 7.29 36.27 -15.22
CA SER A 31 8.52 37.06 -15.14
C SER A 31 8.66 37.76 -13.80
N MET A 32 7.56 38.28 -13.23
CA MET A 32 7.56 38.87 -11.89
C MET A 32 7.88 37.85 -10.81
N TYR A 33 7.30 36.64 -10.90
CA TYR A 33 7.63 35.53 -10.02
C TYR A 33 9.14 35.24 -10.01
N GLN A 34 9.76 35.08 -11.18
CA GLN A 34 11.21 34.85 -11.30
C GLN A 34 12.03 36.04 -10.78
N CYS A 35 11.60 37.26 -11.10
CA CYS A 35 12.23 38.49 -10.67
C CYS A 35 12.27 38.59 -9.13
N PHE A 36 11.17 38.27 -8.45
CA PHE A 36 11.12 38.31 -6.99
C PHE A 36 12.01 37.26 -6.33
N GLN A 37 12.16 36.08 -6.93
CA GLN A 37 13.15 35.09 -6.48
C GLN A 37 14.56 35.65 -6.57
N MET A 38 14.92 36.30 -7.68
CA MET A 38 16.23 36.93 -7.87
C MET A 38 16.49 38.07 -6.88
N LEU A 39 15.44 38.77 -6.44
CA LEU A 39 15.51 39.82 -5.42
C LEU A 39 15.46 39.28 -3.97
N GLY A 40 15.40 37.97 -3.78
CA GLY A 40 15.44 37.32 -2.46
C GLY A 40 14.10 37.23 -1.73
N TYR A 41 12.99 37.54 -2.40
CA TYR A 41 11.65 37.25 -1.88
C TYR A 41 11.33 35.76 -2.01
N LYS A 42 10.28 35.33 -1.31
CA LYS A 42 9.65 34.01 -1.43
C LYS A 42 8.29 34.17 -2.13
N PRO A 43 8.26 34.22 -3.47
CA PRO A 43 7.04 34.46 -4.19
C PRO A 43 6.18 33.20 -4.32
N TYR A 44 4.86 33.36 -4.18
CA TYR A 44 3.85 32.35 -4.50
C TYR A 44 3.16 32.72 -5.81
N HIS A 45 3.20 31.83 -6.78
CA HIS A 45 2.59 32.00 -8.10
C HIS A 45 1.79 30.75 -8.47
N MET A 46 0.98 30.77 -9.53
CA MET A 46 0.31 29.57 -10.03
C MET A 46 1.27 28.41 -10.31
N TYR A 47 2.53 28.71 -10.63
CA TYR A 47 3.61 27.72 -10.70
C TYR A 47 3.78 26.94 -9.39
N GLU A 48 3.97 27.65 -8.27
CA GLU A 48 4.06 27.03 -6.94
C GLU A 48 2.78 26.27 -6.59
N CYS A 49 1.61 26.83 -6.94
CA CYS A 49 0.32 26.17 -6.71
C CYS A 49 0.23 24.80 -7.38
N VAL A 50 0.73 24.67 -8.62
CA VAL A 50 0.72 23.42 -9.38
C VAL A 50 1.81 22.46 -8.92
N MET A 51 3.02 22.98 -8.65
CA MET A 51 4.20 22.16 -8.39
C MET A 51 4.33 21.69 -6.93
N SER A 52 3.69 22.37 -5.97
CA SER A 52 3.77 22.06 -4.53
C SER A 52 2.74 21.01 -4.05
N GLY A 53 2.30 20.14 -4.95
CA GLY A 53 1.37 19.04 -4.66
C GLY A 53 -0.12 19.42 -4.69
N SER A 54 -0.99 18.43 -4.48
CA SER A 54 -2.45 18.60 -4.62
C SER A 54 -3.09 19.50 -3.55
N THR A 55 -2.46 19.67 -2.38
CA THR A 55 -3.00 20.52 -1.30
C THR A 55 -3.19 21.97 -1.75
N HIS A 56 -2.21 22.56 -2.43
CA HIS A 56 -2.29 23.94 -2.89
C HIS A 56 -3.37 24.15 -3.96
N LEU A 57 -3.50 23.20 -4.90
CA LEU A 57 -4.58 23.17 -5.89
C LEU A 57 -5.96 23.08 -5.23
N ASN A 58 -6.10 22.21 -4.23
CA ASN A 58 -7.35 22.03 -3.52
C ASN A 58 -7.73 23.25 -2.66
N LEU A 59 -6.76 23.91 -2.02
CA LEU A 59 -6.99 25.16 -1.26
C LEU A 59 -7.44 26.30 -2.18
N LEU A 60 -6.78 26.46 -3.34
CA LEU A 60 -7.18 27.44 -4.34
C LEU A 60 -8.61 27.13 -4.86
N ASN A 61 -8.88 25.87 -5.17
CA ASN A 61 -10.20 25.44 -5.63
C ASN A 61 -11.27 25.73 -4.56
N GLU A 62 -11.02 25.35 -3.30
CA GLU A 62 -11.93 25.64 -2.19
C GLU A 62 -12.16 27.15 -2.00
N ALA A 63 -11.11 27.96 -2.04
CA ALA A 63 -11.23 29.41 -1.89
C ALA A 63 -12.08 30.05 -3.01
N LEU A 64 -11.85 29.65 -4.27
CA LEU A 64 -12.63 30.11 -5.42
C LEU A 64 -14.09 29.68 -5.33
N ARG A 65 -14.37 28.42 -5.01
CA ARG A 65 -15.73 27.88 -4.90
C ARG A 65 -16.51 28.52 -3.76
N ASN A 66 -15.86 28.75 -2.61
CA ASN A 66 -16.49 29.42 -1.48
C ASN A 66 -16.86 30.87 -1.82
N LYS A 67 -15.96 31.61 -2.50
CA LYS A 67 -16.22 33.00 -2.88
C LYS A 67 -17.26 33.14 -3.98
N TYR A 68 -17.09 32.42 -5.08
CA TYR A 68 -17.83 32.66 -6.32
C TYR A 68 -19.03 31.73 -6.53
N LEU A 69 -19.02 30.54 -5.92
CA LEU A 69 -20.08 29.52 -6.11
C LEU A 69 -20.93 29.28 -4.85
N GLY A 70 -20.61 29.94 -3.73
CA GLY A 70 -21.40 29.87 -2.50
C GLY A 70 -21.34 28.52 -1.77
N GLU A 71 -20.30 27.73 -2.00
CA GLU A 71 -20.18 26.36 -1.46
C GLU A 71 -19.63 26.28 -0.03
N GLY A 72 -19.25 27.42 0.55
CA GLY A 72 -18.72 27.50 1.90
C GLY A 72 -18.41 28.94 2.31
N LYS A 73 -17.90 29.10 3.54
CA LYS A 73 -17.48 30.40 4.06
C LYS A 73 -16.30 30.94 3.21
N PRO A 74 -16.40 32.15 2.62
CA PRO A 74 -15.28 32.81 1.98
C PRO A 74 -14.07 32.90 2.91
N TYR A 75 -12.86 32.83 2.33
CA TYR A 75 -11.64 32.90 3.10
C TYR A 75 -11.47 34.28 3.73
N ASP A 76 -11.16 34.29 5.03
CA ASP A 76 -10.74 35.50 5.74
C ASP A 76 -9.21 35.60 5.79
N ARG A 77 -8.70 36.66 6.42
CA ARG A 77 -7.25 36.88 6.57
C ARG A 77 -6.53 35.69 7.22
N ALA A 78 -7.13 35.04 8.22
CA ALA A 78 -6.47 33.93 8.91
C ALA A 78 -6.36 32.70 7.99
N ASP A 79 -7.38 32.47 7.16
CA ASP A 79 -7.37 31.40 6.14
C ASP A 79 -6.25 31.65 5.11
N PHE A 80 -6.11 32.88 4.60
CA PHE A 80 -5.04 33.25 3.65
C PHE A 80 -3.64 33.20 4.28
N ASP A 81 -3.50 33.70 5.53
CA ASP A 81 -2.24 33.66 6.27
C ASP A 81 -1.77 32.22 6.51
N LYS A 82 -2.71 31.31 6.77
CA LYS A 82 -2.43 29.87 6.94
C LYS A 82 -2.00 29.21 5.63
N TRP A 83 -2.72 29.46 4.55
CA TRP A 83 -2.38 28.90 3.23
C TRP A 83 -1.03 29.43 2.72
N LEU A 84 -0.78 30.72 2.88
CA LEU A 84 0.35 31.42 2.27
C LEU A 84 1.48 31.68 3.27
N ALA A 85 1.51 30.97 4.40
CA ALA A 85 2.39 31.24 5.55
C ALA A 85 3.87 31.38 5.18
N ASN A 86 4.35 30.60 4.20
CA ASN A 86 5.76 30.53 3.82
C ASN A 86 6.19 31.55 2.75
N TYR A 87 5.29 32.42 2.30
CA TYR A 87 5.50 33.32 1.17
C TYR A 87 5.30 34.78 1.58
N ASP A 88 6.21 35.66 1.16
CA ASP A 88 6.18 37.10 1.44
C ASP A 88 5.89 37.96 0.20
N ALA A 89 5.79 37.34 -0.98
CA ALA A 89 5.27 37.94 -2.20
C ALA A 89 4.21 37.05 -2.84
N ILE A 90 3.01 37.56 -3.15
CA ILE A 90 1.92 36.74 -3.73
C ILE A 90 1.58 37.27 -5.12
N VAL A 91 1.62 36.39 -6.13
CA VAL A 91 1.53 36.76 -7.54
C VAL A 91 0.35 36.05 -8.20
N GLU A 92 -0.42 36.79 -8.99
CA GLU A 92 -1.52 36.32 -9.84
C GLU A 92 -2.80 35.91 -9.09
N ILE A 93 -2.70 35.05 -8.08
CA ILE A 93 -3.86 34.58 -7.30
C ILE A 93 -4.66 35.73 -6.64
N PRO A 94 -4.03 36.80 -6.12
CA PRO A 94 -4.76 37.94 -5.56
C PRO A 94 -5.69 38.65 -6.55
N SER A 95 -5.52 38.46 -7.87
CA SER A 95 -6.42 39.02 -8.88
C SER A 95 -7.86 38.49 -8.80
N TYR A 96 -8.08 37.36 -8.12
CA TYR A 96 -9.41 36.79 -7.84
C TYR A 96 -9.93 37.20 -6.45
N PHE A 97 -9.12 37.91 -5.67
CA PHE A 97 -9.40 38.28 -4.27
C PHE A 97 -8.97 39.73 -4.00
N VAL A 98 -9.21 40.63 -4.96
CA VAL A 98 -8.65 41.99 -4.95
C VAL A 98 -9.06 42.77 -3.70
N GLU A 99 -10.36 42.79 -3.41
CA GLU A 99 -10.91 43.48 -2.24
C GLU A 99 -10.32 42.92 -0.94
N GLU A 100 -10.27 41.59 -0.83
CA GLU A 100 -9.75 40.90 0.35
C GLU A 100 -8.25 41.16 0.55
N PHE A 101 -7.43 41.09 -0.50
CA PHE A 101 -5.98 41.29 -0.36
C PHE A 101 -5.63 42.75 -0.07
N ILE A 102 -6.40 43.72 -0.58
CA ILE A 102 -6.24 45.14 -0.24
C ILE A 102 -6.64 45.38 1.22
N GLU A 103 -7.77 44.81 1.66
CA GLU A 103 -8.25 44.96 3.04
C GLU A 103 -7.34 44.26 4.06
N TYR A 104 -6.90 43.03 3.76
CA TYR A 104 -6.19 42.19 4.72
C TYR A 104 -4.70 42.53 4.83
N TYR A 105 -4.10 43.09 3.77
CA TYR A 105 -2.67 43.39 3.69
C TYR A 105 -2.40 44.84 3.25
N PRO A 106 -2.93 45.85 3.97
CA PRO A 106 -2.82 47.25 3.56
C PRO A 106 -1.38 47.78 3.55
N ASP A 107 -0.49 47.16 4.32
CA ASP A 107 0.93 47.54 4.42
C ASP A 107 1.80 46.94 3.29
N ALA A 108 1.24 46.04 2.48
CA ALA A 108 1.95 45.47 1.35
C ALA A 108 2.12 46.51 0.23
N LYS A 109 3.20 46.39 -0.53
CA LYS A 109 3.30 47.06 -1.82
C LYS A 109 2.44 46.31 -2.84
N PHE A 110 1.62 47.04 -3.60
CA PHE A 110 0.77 46.47 -4.64
C PHE A 110 1.32 46.77 -6.03
N ILE A 111 1.34 45.76 -6.88
CA ILE A 111 1.66 45.88 -8.31
C ILE A 111 0.45 45.37 -9.08
N LEU A 112 -0.02 46.15 -10.04
CA LEU A 112 -0.90 45.67 -11.10
C LEU A 112 -0.12 45.84 -12.42
N THR A 113 -0.43 45.07 -13.44
CA THR A 113 0.16 45.18 -14.78
C THR A 113 -0.93 44.97 -15.78
N GLU A 114 -1.01 45.87 -16.76
CA GLU A 114 -1.97 45.77 -17.85
C GLU A 114 -1.29 45.26 -19.13
N ARG A 115 -2.12 44.66 -19.98
CA ARG A 115 -1.77 44.18 -21.31
C ARG A 115 -2.89 44.58 -22.27
N ASP A 116 -2.55 44.84 -23.53
CA ASP A 116 -3.52 45.00 -24.60
C ASP A 116 -4.55 43.85 -24.58
N LEU A 117 -5.84 44.20 -24.62
CA LEU A 117 -6.93 43.25 -24.40
C LEU A 117 -6.98 42.16 -25.48
N ALA A 118 -6.65 42.50 -26.73
CA ALA A 118 -6.64 41.52 -27.82
C ALA A 118 -5.43 40.56 -27.69
N ALA A 119 -4.26 41.08 -27.33
CA ALA A 119 -3.08 40.28 -27.04
C ALA A 119 -3.27 39.38 -25.80
N TRP A 120 -3.95 39.89 -24.77
CA TRP A 120 -4.30 39.16 -23.56
C TRP A 120 -5.29 38.04 -23.85
N ASP A 121 -6.40 38.32 -24.56
CA ASP A 121 -7.37 37.31 -25.00
C ASP A 121 -6.66 36.20 -25.77
N LYS A 122 -5.88 36.53 -26.80
CA LYS A 122 -5.15 35.52 -27.58
C LYS A 122 -4.28 34.63 -26.68
N SER A 123 -3.62 35.22 -25.67
CA SER A 123 -2.79 34.46 -24.75
C SER A 123 -3.58 33.62 -23.74
N LEU A 124 -4.72 34.11 -23.25
CA LEU A 124 -5.59 33.38 -22.32
C LEU A 124 -6.30 32.25 -23.06
N SER A 125 -6.86 32.52 -24.24
CA SER A 125 -7.49 31.53 -25.12
C SER A 125 -6.52 30.40 -25.48
N HIS A 126 -5.23 30.70 -25.73
CA HIS A 126 -4.22 29.66 -25.90
C HIS A 126 -4.07 28.79 -24.64
N LEU A 127 -3.92 29.40 -23.47
CA LEU A 127 -3.81 28.69 -22.19
C LEU A 127 -5.02 27.78 -21.93
N VAL A 128 -6.23 28.33 -22.05
CA VAL A 128 -7.49 27.61 -21.86
C VAL A 128 -7.58 26.41 -22.80
N ASN A 129 -7.31 26.63 -24.10
CA ASN A 129 -7.38 25.55 -25.07
C ASN A 129 -6.32 24.47 -24.80
N THR A 130 -5.10 24.84 -24.45
CA THR A 130 -4.03 23.88 -24.12
C THR A 130 -4.40 23.05 -22.90
N VAL A 131 -4.83 23.68 -21.81
CA VAL A 131 -5.15 22.99 -20.56
C VAL A 131 -6.41 22.13 -20.70
N THR A 132 -7.51 22.68 -21.25
CA THR A 132 -8.75 21.93 -21.45
C THR A 132 -8.53 20.75 -22.38
N LYS A 133 -7.78 20.93 -23.47
CA LYS A 133 -7.44 19.82 -24.36
C LYS A 133 -6.62 18.76 -23.62
N ALA A 134 -5.65 19.17 -22.81
CA ALA A 134 -4.83 18.25 -22.03
C ALA A 134 -5.70 17.45 -21.03
N THR A 135 -6.48 18.11 -20.18
CA THR A 135 -7.20 17.46 -19.06
C THR A 135 -8.42 16.65 -19.49
N HIS A 136 -9.09 17.05 -20.58
CA HIS A 136 -10.33 16.40 -21.05
C HIS A 136 -10.12 15.42 -22.23
N SER A 137 -8.88 15.19 -22.66
CA SER A 137 -8.55 14.21 -23.70
C SER A 137 -7.75 13.02 -23.14
N PHE A 138 -7.75 11.91 -23.87
CA PHE A 138 -6.85 10.79 -23.58
C PHE A 138 -5.38 11.24 -23.69
N PRO A 139 -4.49 10.81 -22.77
CA PRO A 139 -4.73 9.86 -21.67
C PRO A 139 -5.21 10.46 -20.34
N LEU A 140 -5.17 11.80 -20.18
CA LEU A 140 -5.37 12.41 -18.87
C LEU A 140 -6.81 12.30 -18.35
N ASN A 141 -7.82 12.26 -19.22
CA ASN A 141 -9.20 12.03 -18.78
C ASN A 141 -9.40 10.65 -18.11
N VAL A 142 -8.54 9.67 -18.41
CA VAL A 142 -8.49 8.36 -17.71
C VAL A 142 -7.66 8.47 -16.43
N VAL A 143 -6.49 9.11 -16.51
CA VAL A 143 -5.60 9.30 -15.35
C VAL A 143 -6.27 10.11 -14.23
N TYR A 144 -7.14 11.05 -14.59
CA TYR A 144 -7.98 11.81 -13.67
C TYR A 144 -8.70 10.92 -12.64
N GLN A 145 -9.15 9.73 -13.05
CA GLN A 145 -9.90 8.81 -12.19
C GLN A 145 -9.05 8.12 -11.11
N ILE A 146 -7.72 8.13 -11.27
CA ILE A 146 -6.79 7.33 -10.44
C ILE A 146 -5.65 8.14 -9.83
N ASP A 147 -5.39 9.35 -10.32
CA ASP A 147 -4.34 10.20 -9.81
C ASP A 147 -4.89 11.50 -9.22
N SER A 148 -4.84 11.60 -7.88
CA SER A 148 -5.40 12.73 -7.14
C SER A 148 -4.79 14.09 -7.48
N HIS A 149 -3.54 14.15 -7.97
CA HIS A 149 -2.93 15.42 -8.38
C HIS A 149 -3.48 15.87 -9.74
N ILE A 150 -3.66 14.95 -10.69
CA ILE A 150 -4.34 15.25 -11.94
C ILE A 150 -5.82 15.59 -11.69
N ALA A 151 -6.49 14.89 -10.77
CA ALA A 151 -7.86 15.22 -10.36
C ALA A 151 -7.96 16.66 -9.83
N SER A 152 -7.16 17.01 -8.81
CA SER A 152 -7.11 18.36 -8.26
C SER A 152 -6.74 19.42 -9.29
N PHE A 153 -5.81 19.12 -10.21
CA PHE A 153 -5.41 20.03 -11.28
C PHE A 153 -6.56 20.27 -12.26
N THR A 154 -7.28 19.23 -12.67
CA THR A 154 -8.44 19.37 -13.55
C THR A 154 -9.57 20.13 -12.84
N ASP A 155 -9.90 19.78 -11.61
CA ASP A 155 -11.02 20.37 -10.86
C ASP A 155 -10.82 21.88 -10.62
N VAL A 156 -9.60 22.31 -10.29
CA VAL A 156 -9.31 23.75 -10.10
C VAL A 156 -9.35 24.51 -11.43
N ASN A 157 -8.93 23.90 -12.55
CA ASN A 157 -9.01 24.55 -13.86
C ASN A 157 -10.45 24.68 -14.35
N ASP A 158 -11.27 23.66 -14.15
CA ASP A 158 -12.70 23.73 -14.48
C ASP A 158 -13.39 24.83 -13.65
N THR A 159 -13.06 24.94 -12.36
CA THR A 159 -13.52 26.03 -11.50
C THR A 159 -12.99 27.38 -11.98
N PHE A 160 -11.71 27.48 -12.39
CA PHE A 160 -11.16 28.71 -12.95
C PHE A 160 -11.90 29.17 -14.20
N TRP A 161 -12.21 28.26 -15.12
CA TRP A 161 -12.97 28.59 -16.32
C TRP A 161 -14.38 29.05 -15.98
N GLN A 162 -15.01 28.44 -14.97
CA GLN A 162 -16.29 28.89 -14.48
C GLN A 162 -16.21 30.30 -13.88
N VAL A 163 -15.18 30.61 -13.08
CA VAL A 163 -15.00 31.93 -12.46
C VAL A 163 -14.65 32.99 -13.50
N ILE A 164 -13.59 32.78 -14.29
CA ILE A 164 -13.10 33.75 -15.29
C ILE A 164 -14.17 34.08 -16.33
N PHE A 165 -14.91 33.06 -16.79
CA PHE A 165 -15.91 33.23 -17.83
C PHE A 165 -17.34 33.36 -17.29
N HIS A 166 -17.51 33.61 -15.98
CA HIS A 166 -18.81 33.83 -15.34
C HIS A 166 -19.83 32.71 -15.63
N GLY A 167 -19.37 31.47 -15.70
CA GLY A 167 -20.17 30.29 -16.03
C GLY A 167 -20.67 30.22 -17.47
N ARG A 168 -20.26 31.14 -18.36
CA ARG A 168 -20.69 31.20 -19.77
C ARG A 168 -19.74 30.52 -20.74
N GLY A 169 -18.62 30.00 -20.24
CA GLY A 169 -17.55 29.39 -21.03
C GLY A 169 -16.75 30.39 -21.86
N PRO A 170 -15.61 29.96 -22.46
CA PRO A 170 -14.61 30.88 -23.00
C PRO A 170 -15.14 31.84 -24.06
N ARG A 171 -16.06 31.38 -24.92
CA ARG A 171 -16.57 32.20 -26.04
C ARG A 171 -17.54 33.29 -25.60
N ALA A 172 -18.54 32.93 -24.80
CA ALA A 172 -19.58 33.87 -24.37
C ALA A 172 -19.16 34.69 -23.12
N GLY A 173 -18.20 34.18 -22.33
CA GLY A 173 -17.68 34.85 -21.15
C GLY A 173 -16.48 35.77 -21.40
N MET A 174 -15.78 35.69 -22.55
CA MET A 174 -14.58 36.52 -22.79
C MET A 174 -14.84 38.04 -22.64
N PRO A 175 -15.95 38.62 -23.13
CA PRO A 175 -16.23 40.03 -22.91
C PRO A 175 -16.38 40.40 -21.43
N LEU A 176 -16.91 39.49 -20.61
CA LEU A 176 -17.03 39.68 -19.16
C LEU A 176 -15.65 39.58 -18.49
N ALA A 177 -14.84 38.58 -18.90
CA ALA A 177 -13.48 38.43 -18.41
C ALA A 177 -12.58 39.66 -18.71
N GLN A 178 -12.81 40.30 -19.87
CA GLN A 178 -12.18 41.58 -20.25
C GLN A 178 -12.74 42.76 -19.44
N ALA A 179 -14.03 42.75 -19.11
CA ALA A 179 -14.66 43.80 -18.31
C ALA A 179 -14.22 43.78 -16.83
N ASP A 180 -13.91 42.60 -16.30
CA ASP A 180 -13.34 42.40 -14.95
C ASP A 180 -11.91 42.95 -14.80
N TYR A 181 -11.36 43.66 -15.78
CA TYR A 181 -10.12 44.40 -15.58
C TYR A 181 -10.36 45.52 -14.57
N VAL A 182 -9.64 45.48 -13.46
CA VAL A 182 -9.68 46.54 -12.44
C VAL A 182 -9.10 47.82 -13.05
N ARG A 183 -9.98 48.73 -13.47
CA ARG A 183 -9.59 49.97 -14.16
C ARG A 183 -9.05 51.07 -13.24
N GLU A 184 -9.19 50.91 -11.92
CA GLU A 184 -8.91 52.00 -10.96
C GLU A 184 -7.62 51.82 -10.15
N LEU A 185 -6.86 50.75 -10.40
CA LEU A 185 -5.63 50.44 -9.67
C LEU A 185 -4.43 50.17 -10.58
N LEU A 186 -4.14 50.95 -11.64
CA LEU A 186 -2.78 50.89 -12.21
C LEU A 186 -2.22 52.10 -12.95
N ASP A 187 -0.94 52.33 -12.61
CA ASP A 187 0.14 53.02 -13.32
C ASP A 187 1.19 51.96 -13.80
N VAL A 188 1.35 51.74 -15.12
CA VAL A 188 2.33 50.91 -15.91
C VAL A 188 1.74 49.79 -16.81
N LYS A 189 1.79 49.99 -18.13
CA LYS A 189 1.48 48.96 -19.15
C LYS A 189 2.71 48.14 -19.53
N LEU A 190 2.56 46.84 -19.76
CA LEU A 190 3.68 45.97 -20.16
C LEU A 190 4.31 46.38 -21.50
N GLU A 191 3.49 46.90 -22.42
CA GLU A 191 3.90 47.34 -23.75
C GLU A 191 4.85 48.55 -23.70
N ASP A 192 4.76 49.36 -22.65
CA ASP A 192 5.65 50.50 -22.41
C ASP A 192 7.02 50.07 -21.84
N GLY A 193 7.20 48.77 -21.62
CA GLY A 193 8.40 48.17 -21.04
C GLY A 193 8.29 48.01 -19.54
N PHE A 194 8.39 46.76 -19.08
CA PHE A 194 8.45 46.41 -17.66
C PHE A 194 9.70 45.57 -17.40
N GLY A 195 10.53 46.01 -16.45
CA GLY A 195 11.83 45.42 -16.16
C GLY A 195 12.44 45.90 -14.85
N TRP A 196 13.76 45.75 -14.73
CA TRP A 196 14.49 46.13 -13.51
C TRP A 196 14.35 47.62 -13.19
N GLU A 197 14.32 48.45 -14.23
CA GLU A 197 14.28 49.90 -14.15
C GLU A 197 12.98 50.42 -13.52
N GLN A 198 11.88 49.65 -13.60
CA GLN A 198 10.61 49.98 -12.97
C GLN A 198 10.49 49.34 -11.59
N ILE A 199 10.83 48.05 -11.48
CA ILE A 199 10.54 47.26 -10.28
C ILE A 199 11.50 47.56 -9.13
N CYS A 200 12.79 47.75 -9.40
CA CYS A 200 13.80 47.96 -8.36
C CYS A 200 13.62 49.30 -7.63
N PRO A 201 13.41 50.45 -8.31
CA PRO A 201 13.11 51.72 -7.63
C PRO A 201 11.83 51.65 -6.79
N PHE A 202 10.77 51.03 -7.31
CA PHE A 202 9.51 50.85 -6.58
C PHE A 202 9.71 50.04 -5.29
N LEU A 203 10.49 48.96 -5.37
CA LEU A 203 10.79 48.12 -4.22
C LEU A 203 11.83 48.74 -3.27
N GLY A 204 12.63 49.70 -3.74
CA GLY A 204 13.70 50.34 -2.97
C GLY A 204 14.98 49.49 -2.90
N VAL A 205 15.25 48.69 -3.94
CA VAL A 205 16.39 47.76 -4.01
C VAL A 205 17.29 48.10 -5.19
N PRO A 206 18.60 47.73 -5.17
CA PRO A 206 19.48 47.96 -6.31
C PRO A 206 19.09 47.09 -7.51
N ILE A 207 19.35 47.60 -8.72
CA ILE A 207 19.18 46.84 -9.97
C ILE A 207 20.25 45.74 -10.04
N PRO A 208 19.86 44.44 -10.21
CA PRO A 208 20.79 43.34 -10.40
C PRO A 208 21.62 43.46 -11.69
N LYS A 209 22.74 42.74 -11.76
CA LYS A 209 23.58 42.71 -12.98
C LYS A 209 23.00 41.78 -14.05
N GLU A 210 22.24 40.79 -13.61
CA GLU A 210 21.56 39.80 -14.43
C GLU A 210 20.47 40.48 -15.28
N LYS A 211 20.21 39.94 -16.47
CA LYS A 211 19.12 40.44 -17.31
C LYS A 211 17.76 40.15 -16.66
N TYR A 212 16.82 41.06 -16.84
CA TYR A 212 15.45 40.85 -16.38
C TYR A 212 14.88 39.57 -17.03
N PRO A 213 14.20 38.70 -16.29
CA PRO A 213 13.66 37.45 -16.84
C PRO A 213 12.59 37.74 -17.90
N ARG A 214 12.94 37.52 -19.16
CA ARG A 214 12.04 37.64 -20.32
C ARG A 214 11.84 36.27 -20.94
N GLY A 215 10.90 35.51 -20.39
CA GLY A 215 10.50 34.21 -20.91
C GLY A 215 9.41 34.31 -21.99
N ASN A 216 9.41 33.39 -22.96
CA ASN A 216 8.24 33.16 -23.80
C ASN A 216 7.20 32.41 -22.97
N ALA A 217 6.39 33.15 -22.21
CA ALA A 217 5.45 32.60 -21.24
C ALA A 217 4.52 31.50 -21.79
N PRO A 218 4.04 31.52 -23.05
CA PRO A 218 3.39 30.35 -23.67
C PRO A 218 4.31 29.12 -23.76
N ALA A 219 5.48 29.25 -24.37
CA ALA A 219 6.38 28.11 -24.60
C ALA A 219 6.97 27.53 -23.30
N GLU A 220 7.29 28.38 -22.33
CA GLU A 220 7.74 27.94 -21.01
C GLU A 220 6.62 27.25 -20.25
N PHE A 221 5.39 27.75 -20.32
CA PHE A 221 4.24 27.08 -19.74
C PHE A 221 4.00 25.72 -20.39
N ASP A 222 4.02 25.63 -21.73
CA ASP A 222 3.83 24.36 -22.44
C ASP A 222 4.90 23.34 -22.06
N LYS A 223 6.16 23.79 -21.89
CA LYS A 223 7.27 22.93 -21.43
C LYS A 223 7.06 22.46 -19.99
N LEU A 224 6.67 23.37 -19.09
CA LEU A 224 6.42 23.05 -17.68
C LEU A 224 5.23 22.11 -17.51
N LEU A 225 4.13 22.40 -18.20
CA LEU A 225 2.94 21.56 -18.24
C LEU A 225 3.26 20.20 -18.85
N GLY A 226 4.01 20.16 -19.95
CA GLY A 226 4.48 18.92 -20.57
C GLY A 226 5.37 18.10 -19.65
N GLY A 227 6.27 18.74 -18.88
CA GLY A 227 7.10 18.09 -17.86
C GLY A 227 6.26 17.54 -16.71
N PHE A 228 5.38 18.37 -16.13
CA PHE A 228 4.44 17.94 -15.08
C PHE A 228 3.58 16.75 -15.55
N ILE A 229 2.92 16.87 -16.71
CA ILE A 229 2.12 15.79 -17.28
C ILE A 229 2.99 14.56 -17.54
N GLY A 230 4.19 14.73 -18.10
CA GLY A 230 5.15 13.64 -18.36
C GLY A 230 5.53 12.90 -17.08
N ASP A 231 5.88 13.62 -16.02
CA ASP A 231 6.25 13.07 -14.71
C ASP A 231 5.05 12.39 -14.04
N ARG A 232 3.85 12.99 -14.13
CA ARG A 232 2.62 12.38 -13.61
C ARG A 232 2.19 11.16 -14.42
N MET A 233 2.36 11.18 -15.74
CA MET A 233 2.14 10.03 -16.61
C MET A 233 3.15 8.94 -16.33
N ALA A 234 4.41 9.26 -16.08
CA ALA A 234 5.43 8.29 -15.69
C ALA A 234 5.13 7.72 -14.30
N ALA A 235 4.79 8.54 -13.32
CA ALA A 235 4.45 8.10 -11.96
C ALA A 235 3.12 7.34 -11.90
N THR A 236 2.11 7.75 -12.67
CA THR A 236 0.85 7.03 -12.82
C THR A 236 1.08 5.77 -13.61
N ALA A 237 1.89 5.80 -14.67
CA ALA A 237 2.34 4.59 -15.34
C ALA A 237 3.09 3.73 -14.34
N TYR A 238 3.93 4.21 -13.43
CA TYR A 238 4.57 3.43 -12.35
C TYR A 238 3.59 2.93 -11.29
N LYS A 239 2.49 3.63 -10.98
CA LYS A 239 1.42 3.17 -10.08
C LYS A 239 0.53 2.14 -10.76
N VAL A 240 0.22 2.35 -12.03
CA VAL A 240 -0.53 1.48 -12.92
C VAL A 240 0.33 0.29 -13.32
N ILE A 241 1.62 0.41 -13.51
CA ILE A 241 2.60 -0.67 -13.69
C ILE A 241 2.81 -1.35 -12.34
N GLY A 242 2.87 -0.60 -11.26
CA GLY A 242 2.77 -1.10 -9.89
C GLY A 242 1.43 -1.76 -9.56
N SER A 243 0.39 -1.62 -10.39
CA SER A 243 -0.94 -2.23 -10.17
C SER A 243 -1.47 -3.06 -11.34
N VAL A 244 -0.75 -3.10 -12.48
CA VAL A 244 -0.99 -3.85 -13.74
C VAL A 244 0.21 -4.71 -14.11
N LEU A 245 1.44 -4.23 -13.91
CA LEU A 245 2.68 -5.02 -14.00
C LEU A 245 2.96 -5.79 -12.69
N VAL A 246 2.36 -5.42 -11.55
CA VAL A 246 2.19 -6.33 -10.40
C VAL A 246 1.26 -7.52 -10.75
N PRO A 247 0.09 -7.38 -11.37
CA PRO A 247 -0.68 -8.53 -11.84
C PRO A 247 -0.30 -9.06 -13.25
N ALA A 248 0.80 -8.64 -13.90
CA ALA A 248 1.24 -9.24 -15.17
C ALA A 248 2.71 -9.71 -15.20
N MET A 249 3.60 -9.10 -14.40
CA MET A 249 4.92 -9.64 -14.06
C MET A 249 4.97 -10.25 -12.64
N ALA A 250 4.08 -9.90 -11.72
CA ALA A 250 3.97 -10.59 -10.42
C ALA A 250 2.94 -11.74 -10.40
N ILE A 251 2.50 -12.21 -11.56
CA ILE A 251 1.90 -13.56 -11.65
C ILE A 251 2.97 -14.65 -11.40
N GLU A 252 4.27 -14.34 -11.51
CA GLU A 252 5.34 -15.25 -11.07
C GLU A 252 5.94 -14.89 -9.70
N SER A 253 5.49 -13.82 -9.00
CA SER A 253 6.19 -13.30 -7.80
C SER A 253 5.29 -12.87 -6.63
N ALA A 254 3.96 -12.98 -6.67
CA ALA A 254 3.13 -12.62 -5.50
C ALA A 254 3.23 -13.69 -4.39
N ARG A 255 3.67 -13.29 -3.19
CA ARG A 255 3.62 -14.10 -1.96
C ARG A 255 2.18 -14.57 -1.73
N THR A 256 2.00 -15.85 -1.44
CA THR A 256 0.67 -16.41 -1.17
C THR A 256 0.22 -16.01 0.23
N TYR A 257 -0.98 -15.43 0.36
CA TYR A 257 -1.57 -15.14 1.66
C TYR A 257 -2.02 -16.43 2.35
N LEU A 258 -1.52 -16.66 3.57
CA LEU A 258 -1.75 -17.89 4.34
C LEU A 258 -3.02 -17.76 5.20
N ALA A 259 -4.19 -17.95 4.60
CA ALA A 259 -5.48 -17.76 5.26
C ALA A 259 -5.63 -18.61 6.54
N PHE A 260 -5.02 -19.80 6.57
CA PHE A 260 -5.06 -20.71 7.74
C PHE A 260 -4.32 -20.14 8.97
N HIS A 261 -3.42 -19.17 8.83
CA HIS A 261 -2.79 -18.50 9.97
C HIS A 261 -3.77 -17.67 10.80
N HIS A 262 -4.80 -17.12 10.14
CA HIS A 262 -5.78 -16.20 10.71
C HIS A 262 -7.11 -16.88 11.03
N ASN A 263 -7.42 -17.99 10.35
CA ASN A 263 -8.62 -18.79 10.63
C ASN A 263 -8.33 -20.29 10.47
N ALA A 264 -8.00 -20.96 11.57
CA ALA A 264 -7.68 -22.40 11.59
C ALA A 264 -8.89 -23.29 11.24
N LYS A 265 -10.11 -22.78 11.35
CA LYS A 265 -11.37 -23.49 11.07
C LYS A 265 -11.86 -23.28 9.63
N LEU A 266 -11.10 -22.55 8.81
CA LEU A 266 -11.40 -22.35 7.40
C LEU A 266 -10.98 -23.60 6.59
N TYR A 267 -11.96 -24.43 6.24
CA TYR A 267 -11.74 -25.68 5.50
C TYR A 267 -12.05 -25.57 4.00
N ARG A 268 -12.65 -24.45 3.57
CA ARG A 268 -12.89 -24.11 2.17
C ARG A 268 -12.56 -22.64 1.91
N LEU A 269 -12.03 -22.32 0.74
CA LEU A 269 -11.67 -20.95 0.35
C LEU A 269 -11.72 -20.79 -1.17
N THR A 270 -12.44 -19.78 -1.65
CA THR A 270 -12.36 -19.37 -3.05
C THR A 270 -11.23 -18.36 -3.25
N THR A 271 -10.35 -18.61 -4.21
CA THR A 271 -9.18 -17.76 -4.51
C THR A 271 -8.90 -17.75 -6.01
N SER A 272 -8.18 -16.72 -6.46
CA SER A 272 -7.62 -16.67 -7.82
C SER A 272 -6.43 -17.60 -7.97
N VAL A 273 -6.31 -18.24 -9.13
CA VAL A 273 -5.12 -18.97 -9.55
C VAL A 273 -4.10 -17.96 -10.09
N ILE A 274 -2.89 -18.07 -9.57
CA ILE A 274 -1.75 -17.26 -9.97
C ILE A 274 -1.01 -17.97 -11.09
N SER A 275 -0.52 -19.19 -10.87
CA SER A 275 0.13 -19.95 -11.95
C SER A 275 -0.25 -21.42 -11.91
N THR A 276 -0.22 -22.05 -13.08
CA THR A 276 -0.36 -23.50 -13.24
C THR A 276 0.73 -23.97 -14.18
N ARG A 277 1.64 -24.80 -13.68
CA ARG A 277 2.84 -25.25 -14.41
C ARG A 277 2.99 -26.77 -14.32
N PRO A 278 3.43 -27.47 -15.37
CA PRO A 278 3.88 -28.85 -15.24
C PRO A 278 5.03 -28.96 -14.23
N PHE A 279 5.08 -30.04 -13.44
CA PHE A 279 6.14 -30.23 -12.44
C PHE A 279 7.55 -30.19 -13.07
N ALA A 280 7.71 -30.76 -14.26
CA ALA A 280 8.95 -30.73 -15.02
C ALA A 280 9.46 -29.32 -15.34
N ALA A 281 8.56 -28.32 -15.41
CA ALA A 281 8.88 -26.94 -15.72
C ALA A 281 9.33 -26.11 -14.48
N LEU A 282 9.29 -26.68 -13.28
CA LEU A 282 9.79 -26.01 -12.08
C LEU A 282 11.32 -25.86 -12.10
N GLU A 283 11.81 -24.93 -11.30
CA GLU A 283 13.22 -24.77 -11.00
C GLU A 283 13.74 -25.99 -10.22
N GLU A 284 15.03 -26.32 -10.38
CA GLU A 284 15.62 -27.51 -9.73
C GLU A 284 15.47 -27.49 -8.20
N ALA A 285 15.68 -26.32 -7.59
CA ALA A 285 15.49 -26.14 -6.15
C ALA A 285 14.06 -26.46 -5.70
N ASN A 286 13.06 -26.10 -6.49
CA ASN A 286 11.65 -26.37 -6.22
C ASN A 286 11.28 -27.84 -6.45
N ARG A 287 11.85 -28.49 -7.49
CA ARG A 287 11.65 -29.93 -7.71
C ARG A 287 12.15 -30.77 -6.54
N GLN A 288 13.30 -30.40 -5.95
CA GLN A 288 13.90 -31.11 -4.81
C GLN A 288 13.05 -31.09 -3.53
N LEU A 289 12.10 -30.15 -3.42
CA LEU A 289 11.15 -30.10 -2.30
C LEU A 289 10.12 -31.24 -2.32
N PHE A 290 9.89 -31.81 -3.51
CA PHE A 290 8.88 -32.83 -3.79
C PHE A 290 9.53 -34.14 -4.22
N LYS A 291 9.94 -34.96 -3.24
CA LYS A 291 10.64 -36.23 -3.49
C LYS A 291 9.87 -37.23 -4.37
N ASP A 292 8.54 -37.17 -4.34
CA ASP A 292 7.65 -38.09 -5.04
C ASP A 292 6.96 -37.47 -6.28
N GLY A 293 7.46 -36.32 -6.77
CA GLY A 293 6.91 -35.66 -7.97
C GLY A 293 7.28 -36.38 -9.27
N SER A 294 6.38 -36.39 -10.25
CA SER A 294 6.59 -36.97 -11.57
C SER A 294 6.13 -36.04 -12.71
N ASP A 295 6.44 -36.41 -13.96
CA ASP A 295 6.05 -35.65 -15.16
C ASP A 295 4.52 -35.57 -15.37
N GLU A 296 3.75 -36.38 -14.66
CA GLU A 296 2.28 -36.32 -14.67
C GLU A 296 1.74 -35.25 -13.70
N ASP A 297 2.55 -34.80 -12.76
CA ASP A 297 2.15 -33.84 -11.74
C ASP A 297 2.24 -32.39 -12.28
N HIS A 298 1.40 -31.54 -11.71
CA HIS A 298 1.41 -30.10 -11.95
C HIS A 298 1.54 -29.38 -10.61
N VAL A 299 1.97 -28.13 -10.67
CA VAL A 299 1.95 -27.20 -9.54
C VAL A 299 1.01 -26.05 -9.84
N VAL A 300 0.12 -25.81 -8.89
CA VAL A 300 -0.78 -24.65 -8.88
C VAL A 300 -0.32 -23.70 -7.78
N VAL A 301 -0.21 -22.42 -8.09
CA VAL A 301 -0.01 -21.33 -7.13
C VAL A 301 -1.28 -20.49 -7.11
N THR A 302 -1.70 -20.07 -5.93
CA THR A 302 -2.91 -19.26 -5.71
C THR A 302 -2.58 -18.00 -4.92
N ALA A 303 -3.46 -17.00 -5.01
CA ALA A 303 -3.28 -15.72 -4.32
C ALA A 303 -3.39 -15.90 -2.80
N GLU A 304 -4.35 -16.72 -2.37
CA GLU A 304 -4.59 -17.09 -0.98
C GLU A 304 -4.65 -18.62 -0.87
N THR A 305 -4.22 -19.18 0.27
CA THR A 305 -4.35 -20.62 0.50
C THR A 305 -4.76 -20.98 1.92
N ILE A 306 -5.65 -21.97 2.02
CA ILE A 306 -5.99 -22.65 3.27
C ILE A 306 -5.13 -23.90 3.51
N PHE A 307 -4.37 -24.36 2.51
CA PHE A 307 -3.49 -25.50 2.68
C PHE A 307 -2.24 -25.10 3.49
N HIS A 308 -1.94 -25.85 4.53
CA HIS A 308 -0.72 -25.70 5.30
C HIS A 308 0.45 -26.29 4.50
N PRO A 309 1.46 -25.51 4.11
CA PRO A 309 2.69 -26.02 3.51
C PRO A 309 3.50 -26.78 4.58
N GLN A 310 4.20 -27.84 4.19
CA GLN A 310 5.04 -28.56 5.15
C GLN A 310 6.13 -27.63 5.72
N GLY A 311 6.17 -27.53 7.04
CA GLY A 311 7.05 -26.61 7.77
C GLY A 311 6.89 -26.80 9.28
N GLY A 312 7.83 -26.29 10.08
CA GLY A 312 7.76 -26.39 11.55
C GLY A 312 7.67 -27.83 12.11
N GLY A 313 8.14 -28.82 11.35
CA GLY A 313 8.00 -30.23 11.71
C GLY A 313 6.63 -30.86 11.40
N GLN A 314 5.64 -30.09 10.91
CA GLN A 314 4.31 -30.57 10.56
C GLN A 314 4.22 -30.98 9.07
N PRO A 315 3.54 -32.11 8.74
CA PRO A 315 3.25 -32.46 7.35
C PRO A 315 2.36 -31.44 6.64
N SER A 316 2.35 -31.46 5.29
CA SER A 316 1.48 -30.57 4.51
C SER A 316 0.02 -31.03 4.43
N ASP A 317 -0.84 -30.06 4.12
CA ASP A 317 -2.16 -30.18 3.48
C ASP A 317 -2.24 -31.21 2.35
N GLN A 318 -3.39 -31.87 2.24
CA GLN A 318 -3.91 -32.54 1.05
C GLN A 318 -5.39 -32.18 0.89
N GLY A 319 -5.93 -32.36 -0.31
CA GLY A 319 -7.29 -31.97 -0.62
C GLY A 319 -7.52 -31.74 -2.12
N THR A 320 -8.45 -30.85 -2.45
CA THR A 320 -8.85 -30.57 -3.83
C THR A 320 -8.95 -29.07 -4.09
N MET A 321 -8.71 -28.68 -5.35
CA MET A 321 -9.10 -27.38 -5.89
C MET A 321 -10.10 -27.61 -7.02
N THR A 322 -11.24 -26.93 -7.01
CA THR A 322 -12.29 -27.06 -8.03
C THR A 322 -12.54 -25.72 -8.71
N ALA A 323 -12.52 -25.68 -10.04
CA ALA A 323 -12.72 -24.45 -10.80
C ALA A 323 -14.09 -23.82 -10.52
N VAL A 324 -14.11 -22.49 -10.36
CA VAL A 324 -15.33 -21.70 -10.17
C VAL A 324 -15.74 -21.08 -11.51
N PRO A 325 -17.02 -21.21 -11.94
CA PRO A 325 -17.49 -20.60 -13.17
C PRO A 325 -17.41 -19.06 -13.13
N SER A 326 -16.95 -18.43 -14.21
CA SER A 326 -16.92 -16.97 -14.30
C SER A 326 -18.35 -16.38 -14.35
N PRO A 327 -18.65 -15.31 -13.59
CA PRO A 327 -19.94 -14.64 -13.68
C PRO A 327 -20.04 -13.90 -15.03
N GLY A 328 -20.74 -14.49 -16.01
CA GLY A 328 -20.91 -13.92 -17.35
C GLY A 328 -21.26 -14.92 -18.45
N SER A 329 -21.12 -16.23 -18.23
CA SER A 329 -21.60 -17.26 -19.15
C SER A 329 -23.11 -17.47 -19.01
N SER A 330 -23.90 -16.48 -19.45
CA SER A 330 -25.34 -16.65 -19.66
C SER A 330 -25.56 -17.58 -20.86
N GLY A 331 -25.55 -18.88 -20.59
CA GLY A 331 -26.04 -19.94 -21.47
C GLY A 331 -26.72 -20.97 -20.60
N SER A 332 -27.98 -21.27 -20.90
CA SER A 332 -28.88 -22.09 -20.09
C SER A 332 -28.28 -23.42 -19.63
N GLN A 333 -28.72 -23.85 -18.45
CA GLN A 333 -28.46 -25.10 -17.72
C GLN A 333 -27.31 -25.01 -16.71
N SER A 334 -27.71 -25.10 -15.45
CA SER A 334 -26.87 -25.45 -14.31
C SER A 334 -26.01 -26.66 -14.66
N THR A 335 -24.73 -26.43 -14.98
CA THR A 335 -23.74 -27.51 -14.98
C THR A 335 -23.74 -28.10 -13.58
N PRO A 336 -24.05 -29.40 -13.42
CA PRO A 336 -23.92 -30.06 -12.14
C PRO A 336 -22.47 -29.91 -11.65
N VAL A 337 -22.27 -29.68 -10.35
CA VAL A 337 -20.94 -29.59 -9.72
C VAL A 337 -20.02 -30.76 -10.10
N SER A 338 -20.59 -31.90 -10.50
CA SER A 338 -19.88 -33.10 -10.96
C SER A 338 -19.12 -32.98 -12.29
N SER A 339 -19.25 -31.87 -13.05
CA SER A 339 -18.50 -31.64 -14.30
C SER A 339 -17.46 -30.52 -14.19
N ALA A 340 -17.25 -29.94 -13.00
CA ALA A 340 -16.25 -28.90 -12.81
C ALA A 340 -14.83 -29.49 -12.84
N ALA A 341 -13.92 -28.80 -13.53
CA ALA A 341 -12.51 -29.14 -13.54
C ALA A 341 -11.95 -29.19 -12.11
N SER A 342 -11.27 -30.29 -11.75
CA SER A 342 -10.74 -30.49 -10.41
C SER A 342 -9.28 -30.93 -10.43
N PHE A 343 -8.55 -30.51 -9.39
CA PHE A 343 -7.15 -30.76 -9.15
C PHE A 343 -6.95 -31.32 -7.74
N ALA A 344 -6.44 -32.55 -7.65
CA ALA A 344 -6.17 -33.23 -6.38
C ALA A 344 -4.79 -32.82 -5.85
N VAL A 345 -4.75 -32.05 -4.77
CA VAL A 345 -3.54 -31.57 -4.09
C VAL A 345 -2.98 -32.69 -3.21
N ARG A 346 -1.74 -33.09 -3.47
CA ARG A 346 -1.05 -34.22 -2.80
C ARG A 346 0.06 -33.76 -1.84
N ALA A 347 0.66 -32.62 -2.12
CA ALA A 347 1.70 -32.03 -1.27
C ALA A 347 1.75 -30.53 -1.43
N VAL A 348 2.12 -29.82 -0.36
CA VAL A 348 2.23 -28.36 -0.35
C VAL A 348 3.57 -27.93 0.26
N ARG A 349 4.25 -26.97 -0.37
CA ARG A 349 5.59 -26.48 0.02
C ARG A 349 5.66 -24.96 -0.15
N ILE A 350 6.51 -24.30 0.64
CA ILE A 350 6.96 -22.94 0.35
C ILE A 350 7.95 -23.02 -0.82
N ASP A 351 7.81 -22.13 -1.79
CA ASP A 351 8.72 -21.96 -2.91
C ASP A 351 10.13 -21.59 -2.40
N ALA A 352 11.16 -22.29 -2.88
CA ALA A 352 12.55 -22.10 -2.49
C ALA A 352 13.28 -21.02 -3.32
N VAL A 353 12.66 -20.55 -4.41
CA VAL A 353 13.22 -19.58 -5.37
C VAL A 353 12.50 -18.24 -5.28
N HIS A 354 11.17 -18.26 -5.20
CA HIS A 354 10.33 -17.06 -5.11
C HIS A 354 9.82 -16.89 -3.68
N ASP A 355 10.34 -15.90 -2.96
CA ASP A 355 10.02 -15.69 -1.55
C ASP A 355 8.51 -15.57 -1.30
N GLY A 356 8.00 -16.40 -0.38
CA GLY A 356 6.62 -16.37 0.09
C GLY A 356 5.57 -17.07 -0.77
N GLN A 357 5.90 -17.69 -1.91
CA GLN A 357 4.90 -18.47 -2.67
C GLN A 357 4.62 -19.84 -2.05
N VAL A 358 3.38 -20.31 -2.18
CA VAL A 358 2.98 -21.67 -1.81
C VAL A 358 2.71 -22.51 -3.05
N LEU A 359 3.50 -23.57 -3.21
CA LEU A 359 3.42 -24.53 -4.30
C LEU A 359 2.49 -25.69 -3.94
N HIS A 360 1.40 -25.86 -4.69
CA HIS A 360 0.46 -26.96 -4.53
C HIS A 360 0.69 -28.02 -5.59
N LEU A 361 1.40 -29.10 -5.25
CA LEU A 361 1.66 -30.23 -6.14
C LEU A 361 0.46 -31.18 -6.17
N GLY A 362 0.04 -31.58 -7.37
CA GLY A 362 -1.11 -32.44 -7.54
C GLY A 362 -1.35 -32.88 -8.98
N ARG A 363 -2.51 -33.49 -9.21
CA ARG A 363 -2.93 -33.98 -10.54
C ARG A 363 -4.35 -33.56 -10.86
N PHE A 364 -4.60 -33.28 -12.13
CA PHE A 364 -5.95 -33.06 -12.63
C PHE A 364 -6.73 -34.37 -12.70
N THR A 365 -7.98 -34.37 -12.23
CA THR A 365 -8.80 -35.58 -12.14
C THR A 365 -9.75 -35.78 -13.33
N SER A 366 -9.86 -34.81 -14.25
CA SER A 366 -10.75 -34.87 -15.42
C SER A 366 -10.23 -34.01 -16.60
N PRO A 367 -10.33 -34.42 -17.87
CA PRO A 367 -10.09 -33.54 -19.03
C PRO A 367 -11.37 -32.73 -19.38
N PRO A 368 -11.30 -31.44 -19.79
CA PRO A 368 -10.15 -30.56 -19.95
C PRO A 368 -9.98 -29.64 -18.73
N ALA A 369 -9.35 -30.13 -17.65
CA ALA A 369 -9.22 -29.33 -16.42
C ALA A 369 -8.14 -28.23 -16.46
N LEU A 370 -7.11 -28.37 -17.28
CA LEU A 370 -5.98 -27.43 -17.28
C LEU A 370 -6.37 -26.03 -17.77
N SER A 371 -7.29 -25.91 -18.75
CA SER A 371 -7.71 -24.61 -19.31
C SER A 371 -8.52 -23.77 -18.31
N SER A 372 -9.21 -24.42 -17.37
CA SER A 372 -10.00 -23.74 -16.32
C SER A 372 -9.14 -23.22 -15.17
N PHE A 373 -7.85 -23.56 -15.16
CA PHE A 373 -6.86 -23.18 -14.14
C PHE A 373 -5.80 -22.22 -14.73
N GLN A 374 -6.09 -21.59 -15.88
CA GLN A 374 -5.17 -20.63 -16.50
C GLN A 374 -5.46 -19.19 -16.01
N PRO A 375 -4.45 -18.46 -15.53
CA PRO A 375 -4.58 -17.04 -15.19
C PRO A 375 -4.85 -16.17 -16.44
N PRO A 376 -5.27 -14.89 -16.29
CA PRO A 376 -5.52 -14.17 -15.02
C PRO A 376 -6.96 -14.33 -14.50
N THR A 377 -7.83 -15.06 -15.20
CA THR A 377 -9.26 -15.13 -14.90
C THR A 377 -9.71 -16.38 -14.15
N ALA A 378 -8.82 -17.37 -13.97
CA ALA A 378 -9.15 -18.59 -13.24
C ALA A 378 -9.31 -18.34 -11.73
N ALA A 379 -10.44 -18.80 -11.19
CA ALA A 379 -10.71 -18.88 -9.77
C ALA A 379 -11.03 -20.32 -9.39
N VAL A 380 -10.62 -20.73 -8.19
CA VAL A 380 -10.82 -22.08 -7.66
C VAL A 380 -11.35 -22.03 -6.24
N GLU A 381 -12.23 -22.97 -5.90
CA GLU A 381 -12.57 -23.30 -4.51
C GLU A 381 -11.58 -24.37 -4.03
N GLN A 382 -10.79 -24.03 -3.02
CA GLN A 382 -9.96 -24.95 -2.26
C GLN A 382 -10.81 -25.68 -1.22
N ALA A 383 -10.57 -26.97 -1.03
CA ALA A 383 -11.10 -27.77 0.06
C ALA A 383 -10.04 -28.74 0.58
N ILE A 384 -9.73 -28.70 1.88
CA ILE A 384 -8.72 -29.59 2.48
C ILE A 384 -9.34 -30.88 3.01
N ASP A 385 -8.53 -31.92 3.16
CA ASP A 385 -8.85 -33.11 3.96
C ASP A 385 -8.86 -32.72 5.44
N VAL A 386 -10.07 -32.53 5.99
CA VAL A 386 -10.30 -31.99 7.34
C VAL A 386 -9.82 -32.96 8.41
N ASP A 387 -10.09 -34.27 8.26
CA ASP A 387 -9.70 -35.27 9.26
C ASP A 387 -8.18 -35.34 9.36
N ARG A 388 -7.49 -35.32 8.21
CA ARG A 388 -6.03 -35.27 8.16
C ARG A 388 -5.48 -33.99 8.76
N ARG A 389 -6.05 -32.82 8.43
CA ARG A 389 -5.67 -31.52 9.01
C ARG A 389 -5.79 -31.55 10.53
N LEU A 390 -6.92 -31.98 11.06
CA LEU A 390 -7.18 -32.02 12.50
C LEU A 390 -6.21 -32.97 13.21
N TYR A 391 -5.94 -34.15 12.64
CA TYR A 391 -4.97 -35.08 13.21
C TYR A 391 -3.55 -34.47 13.28
N HIS A 392 -3.12 -33.75 12.23
CA HIS A 392 -1.84 -33.04 12.26
C HIS A 392 -1.82 -31.88 13.27
N SER A 393 -2.91 -31.12 13.40
CA SER A 393 -3.00 -30.04 14.41
C SER A 393 -2.95 -30.58 15.84
N ARG A 394 -3.54 -31.76 16.08
CA ARG A 394 -3.45 -32.49 17.37
C ARG A 394 -2.03 -32.92 17.66
N LEU A 395 -1.34 -33.54 16.69
CA LEU A 395 0.06 -33.92 16.82
C LEU A 395 0.97 -32.72 17.09
N HIS A 396 0.77 -31.60 16.40
CA HIS A 396 1.58 -30.39 16.59
C HIS A 396 1.36 -29.80 17.98
N THR A 397 0.10 -29.64 18.40
CA THR A 397 -0.24 -29.11 19.72
C THR A 397 0.30 -30.01 20.84
N ALA A 398 0.17 -31.33 20.70
CA ALA A 398 0.77 -32.30 21.63
C ALA A 398 2.31 -32.18 21.71
N GLY A 399 2.96 -31.78 20.61
CA GLY A 399 4.39 -31.47 20.59
C GLY A 399 4.78 -30.27 21.45
N HIS A 400 3.97 -29.20 21.42
CA HIS A 400 4.16 -28.05 22.31
C HIS A 400 3.83 -28.39 23.76
N VAL A 401 2.77 -29.16 24.02
CA VAL A 401 2.46 -29.66 25.36
C VAL A 401 3.62 -30.47 25.93
N LEU A 402 4.21 -31.37 25.13
CA LEU A 402 5.40 -32.13 25.50
C LEU A 402 6.61 -31.22 25.73
N GLY A 403 6.85 -30.25 24.84
CA GLY A 403 7.92 -29.26 24.96
C GLY A 403 7.86 -28.52 26.29
N ALA A 404 6.70 -27.95 26.60
CA ALA A 404 6.42 -27.25 27.85
C ALA A 404 6.60 -28.17 29.07
N ALA A 405 6.06 -29.40 29.02
CA ALA A 405 6.19 -30.37 30.10
C ALA A 405 7.67 -30.70 30.39
N VAL A 406 8.47 -30.94 29.35
CA VAL A 406 9.91 -31.19 29.50
C VAL A 406 10.61 -29.96 30.08
N ARG A 407 10.39 -28.77 29.50
CA ARG A 407 11.01 -27.52 29.95
C ARG A 407 10.74 -27.26 31.43
N HIS A 408 9.50 -27.35 31.87
CA HIS A 408 9.12 -27.10 33.25
C HIS A 408 9.63 -28.15 34.25
N LEU A 409 9.93 -29.37 33.80
CA LEU A 409 10.45 -30.42 34.68
C LEU A 409 11.97 -30.43 34.76
N VAL A 410 12.66 -30.21 33.63
CA VAL A 410 14.11 -30.46 33.54
C VAL A 410 14.94 -29.24 33.16
N GLY A 411 14.30 -28.13 32.76
CA GLY A 411 14.97 -26.95 32.22
C GLY A 411 16.05 -26.38 33.14
N ASP A 412 15.76 -26.27 34.44
CA ASP A 412 16.71 -25.74 35.43
C ASP A 412 17.73 -26.78 35.90
N SER A 413 17.46 -28.07 35.68
CA SER A 413 18.27 -29.19 36.18
C SER A 413 19.26 -29.73 35.16
N VAL A 414 19.02 -29.50 33.86
CA VAL A 414 19.86 -30.00 32.77
C VAL A 414 20.79 -28.88 32.30
N PRO A 415 22.13 -29.03 32.44
CA PRO A 415 23.07 -27.99 32.01
C PRO A 415 22.96 -27.68 30.52
N GLY A 416 22.83 -26.39 30.20
CA GLY A 416 22.71 -25.91 28.82
C GLY A 416 21.42 -26.37 28.13
N PHE A 417 20.35 -26.62 28.90
CA PHE A 417 19.06 -26.99 28.36
C PHE A 417 18.53 -25.92 27.40
N ASP A 418 18.11 -26.37 26.22
CA ASP A 418 17.33 -25.54 25.30
C ASP A 418 16.50 -26.43 24.38
N GLU A 419 15.44 -25.87 23.82
CA GLU A 419 14.64 -26.53 22.80
C GLU A 419 15.29 -26.33 21.43
N LEU A 420 15.36 -27.41 20.64
CA LEU A 420 16.01 -27.37 19.33
C LEU A 420 14.95 -27.46 18.23
N LYS A 421 14.69 -28.66 17.71
CA LYS A 421 13.76 -28.89 16.62
C LYS A 421 12.75 -29.97 16.99
N ALA A 422 11.60 -29.94 16.35
CA ALA A 422 10.58 -30.96 16.51
C ALA A 422 10.19 -31.58 15.16
N SER A 423 9.68 -32.81 15.23
CA SER A 423 8.91 -33.44 14.17
C SER A 423 7.53 -33.77 14.74
N HIS A 424 6.50 -33.49 13.96
CA HIS A 424 5.09 -33.78 14.25
C HIS A 424 4.49 -34.70 13.18
N PHE A 425 5.34 -35.40 12.42
CA PHE A 425 4.90 -36.45 11.51
C PHE A 425 4.39 -37.65 12.33
N PRO A 426 3.24 -38.27 11.97
CA PRO A 426 2.64 -39.37 12.74
C PRO A 426 3.61 -40.47 13.18
N ASP A 427 4.51 -40.89 12.28
CA ASP A 427 5.41 -42.02 12.53
C ASP A 427 6.76 -41.62 13.17
N SER A 428 7.03 -40.32 13.33
CA SER A 428 8.32 -39.84 13.84
C SER A 428 8.22 -38.71 14.86
N ALA A 429 7.03 -38.49 15.41
CA ALA A 429 6.74 -37.39 16.31
C ALA A 429 7.70 -37.36 17.52
N GLY A 430 8.29 -36.19 17.78
CA GLY A 430 9.23 -36.00 18.87
C GLY A 430 9.97 -34.67 18.84
N CYS A 431 10.29 -34.17 20.03
CA CYS A 431 10.99 -32.91 20.26
C CYS A 431 12.44 -33.17 20.67
N GLU A 432 13.37 -32.38 20.14
CA GLU A 432 14.79 -32.43 20.47
C GLU A 432 15.17 -31.29 21.41
N PHE A 433 15.99 -31.62 22.40
CA PHE A 433 16.46 -30.71 23.43
C PHE A 433 17.97 -30.80 23.52
N ARG A 434 18.64 -29.66 23.69
CA ARG A 434 20.05 -29.62 24.10
C ARG A 434 20.15 -30.09 25.54
N GLY A 435 21.16 -30.89 25.84
CA GLY A 435 21.38 -31.49 27.15
C GLY A 435 20.96 -32.96 27.21
N ALA A 436 21.51 -33.68 28.19
CA ALA A 436 21.28 -35.10 28.40
C ALA A 436 20.13 -35.33 29.39
N ILE A 437 18.92 -35.58 28.88
CA ILE A 437 17.73 -35.91 29.66
C ILE A 437 17.75 -37.41 29.95
N ASP A 438 17.81 -37.78 31.22
CA ASP A 438 17.81 -39.19 31.61
C ASP A 438 16.48 -39.88 31.27
N GLY A 439 16.54 -41.15 30.87
CA GLY A 439 15.35 -41.96 30.57
C GLY A 439 14.41 -42.12 31.77
N ALA A 440 14.94 -41.99 32.99
CA ALA A 440 14.16 -42.00 34.23
C ALA A 440 13.13 -40.85 34.31
N TRP A 441 13.29 -39.78 33.53
CA TRP A 441 12.31 -38.68 33.48
C TRP A 441 11.04 -39.05 32.71
N LYS A 442 11.03 -40.13 31.93
CA LYS A 442 9.90 -40.50 31.06
C LYS A 442 8.55 -40.56 31.83
N PRO A 443 8.43 -41.22 33.00
CA PRO A 443 7.15 -41.27 33.73
C PRO A 443 6.70 -39.89 34.22
N ALA A 444 7.63 -39.05 34.70
CA ALA A 444 7.30 -37.70 35.15
C ALA A 444 6.86 -36.79 34.00
N ILE A 445 7.54 -36.89 32.84
CA ILE A 445 7.16 -36.17 31.62
C ILE A 445 5.78 -36.63 31.14
N GLN A 446 5.50 -37.93 31.13
CA GLN A 446 4.17 -38.44 30.79
C GLN A 446 3.09 -37.87 31.72
N ALA A 447 3.30 -37.96 33.04
CA ALA A 447 2.33 -37.45 34.01
C ALA A 447 2.06 -35.95 33.83
N ARG A 448 3.09 -35.14 33.52
CA ARG A 448 2.93 -33.72 33.25
C ARG A 448 2.23 -33.44 31.91
N VAL A 449 2.47 -34.25 30.88
CA VAL A 449 1.71 -34.18 29.62
C VAL A 449 0.23 -34.48 29.87
N ASP A 450 -0.07 -35.54 30.63
CA ASP A 450 -1.45 -35.93 30.96
C ASP A 450 -2.15 -34.82 31.77
N GLU A 451 -1.45 -34.23 32.74
CA GLU A 451 -1.93 -33.07 33.51
C GLU A 451 -2.29 -31.89 32.58
N TYR A 452 -1.41 -31.55 31.63
CA TYR A 452 -1.62 -30.45 30.70
C TYR A 452 -2.73 -30.71 29.69
N VAL A 453 -2.87 -31.94 29.20
CA VAL A 453 -3.98 -32.33 28.34
C VAL A 453 -5.30 -32.26 29.12
N ALA A 454 -5.35 -32.82 30.33
CA ALA A 454 -6.55 -32.83 31.16
C ALA A 454 -7.01 -31.44 31.61
N ALA A 455 -6.08 -30.48 31.71
CA ALA A 455 -6.37 -29.10 32.10
C ALA A 455 -7.15 -28.30 31.03
N ALA A 456 -7.28 -28.81 29.79
CA ALA A 456 -7.99 -28.14 28.70
C ALA A 456 -7.54 -26.68 28.50
N MET A 457 -6.22 -26.45 28.54
CA MET A 457 -5.65 -25.11 28.47
C MET A 457 -5.93 -24.49 27.10
N PRO A 458 -6.39 -23.22 27.05
CA PRO A 458 -6.60 -22.51 25.79
C PRO A 458 -5.32 -22.40 24.95
N VAL A 459 -5.47 -22.58 23.64
CA VAL A 459 -4.41 -22.37 22.65
C VAL A 459 -4.77 -21.15 21.80
N GLU A 460 -4.06 -20.05 22.04
CA GLU A 460 -4.33 -18.77 21.40
C GLU A 460 -3.28 -18.43 20.35
N VAL A 461 -3.71 -17.72 19.30
CA VAL A 461 -2.82 -17.17 18.27
C VAL A 461 -2.69 -15.67 18.46
N ASP A 462 -1.48 -15.17 18.33
CA ASP A 462 -1.15 -13.75 18.43
C ASP A 462 -0.04 -13.39 17.42
N PHE A 463 0.28 -12.11 17.29
CA PHE A 463 1.32 -11.62 16.38
C PHE A 463 2.23 -10.61 17.08
N TRP A 464 3.48 -11.03 17.34
CA TRP A 464 4.42 -10.29 18.16
C TRP A 464 5.61 -9.77 17.36
N ASP A 465 5.98 -8.52 17.58
CA ASP A 465 7.27 -7.97 17.17
C ASP A 465 8.38 -8.31 18.17
N ALA A 466 9.61 -7.94 17.83
CA ALA A 466 10.78 -8.24 18.66
C ALA A 466 10.71 -7.60 20.07
N ASP A 467 10.01 -6.47 20.23
CA ASP A 467 9.88 -5.80 21.53
C ASP A 467 8.84 -6.50 22.41
N GLU A 468 7.75 -6.98 21.83
CA GLU A 468 6.74 -7.80 22.51
C GLU A 468 7.36 -9.11 23.05
N PHE A 469 8.23 -9.79 22.28
CA PHE A 469 9.00 -10.94 22.78
C PHE A 469 9.90 -10.59 23.97
N ARG A 470 10.62 -9.46 23.91
CA ARG A 470 11.51 -9.03 25.00
C ARG A 470 10.72 -8.67 26.25
N ALA A 471 9.60 -7.97 26.10
CA ALA A 471 8.70 -7.60 27.19
C ALA A 471 8.12 -8.84 27.90
N ALA A 472 7.85 -9.91 27.15
CA ALA A 472 7.42 -11.19 27.69
C ALA A 472 8.55 -12.03 28.33
N GLY A 473 9.80 -11.56 28.33
CA GLY A 473 10.96 -12.33 28.81
C GLY A 473 11.40 -13.45 27.86
N LEU A 474 10.90 -13.44 26.63
CA LEU A 474 11.11 -14.48 25.61
C LEU A 474 12.05 -14.00 24.49
N GLY A 475 12.93 -13.05 24.78
CA GLY A 475 13.88 -12.50 23.79
C GLY A 475 14.76 -13.57 23.11
N ARG A 476 15.00 -14.71 23.77
CA ARG A 476 15.73 -15.85 23.19
C ARG A 476 14.97 -16.57 22.07
N LEU A 477 13.65 -16.38 21.98
CA LEU A 477 12.77 -17.02 21.02
C LEU A 477 12.45 -16.12 19.83
N ILE A 478 13.03 -14.91 19.74
CA ILE A 478 12.83 -14.03 18.59
C ILE A 478 13.34 -14.75 17.32
N PRO A 479 12.46 -15.03 16.33
CA PRO A 479 12.89 -15.68 15.10
C PRO A 479 13.76 -14.77 14.25
N ASP A 480 14.45 -15.35 13.27
CA ASP A 480 15.17 -14.59 12.25
C ASP A 480 14.20 -13.72 11.43
N GLU A 481 14.53 -12.45 11.22
CA GLU A 481 13.71 -11.51 10.44
C GLU A 481 13.49 -11.96 8.99
N SER A 482 14.36 -12.82 8.46
CA SER A 482 14.17 -13.45 7.14
C SER A 482 12.93 -14.34 7.03
N PHE A 483 12.28 -14.70 8.14
CA PHE A 483 10.98 -15.39 8.11
C PHE A 483 9.79 -14.44 7.90
N LEU A 484 9.98 -13.13 8.02
CA LEU A 484 8.94 -12.12 7.78
C LEU A 484 8.85 -11.75 6.30
N ALA A 485 7.66 -11.40 5.83
CA ALA A 485 7.54 -10.77 4.51
C ALA A 485 8.18 -9.37 4.52
N PRO A 486 8.62 -8.86 3.36
CA PRO A 486 8.94 -7.44 3.21
C PRO A 486 7.78 -6.56 3.69
N GLY A 487 8.02 -5.76 4.73
CA GLY A 487 7.02 -4.87 5.34
C GLY A 487 6.19 -5.49 6.47
N GLU A 488 6.31 -6.79 6.74
CA GLU A 488 5.82 -7.39 7.98
C GLU A 488 6.82 -7.17 9.11
N THR A 489 6.33 -6.87 10.31
CA THR A 489 7.16 -6.62 11.50
C THR A 489 6.86 -7.58 12.64
N LYS A 490 5.88 -8.48 12.47
CA LYS A 490 5.34 -9.34 13.53
C LYS A 490 5.36 -10.81 13.14
N PHE A 491 5.84 -11.65 14.04
CA PHE A 491 5.84 -13.10 13.91
C PHE A 491 4.57 -13.70 14.49
N ARG A 492 4.05 -14.77 13.86
CA ARG A 492 2.96 -15.55 14.42
C ARG A 492 3.42 -16.29 15.67
N VAL A 493 2.66 -16.11 16.75
CA VAL A 493 2.90 -16.71 18.05
C VAL A 493 1.72 -17.60 18.45
N VAL A 494 2.02 -18.75 19.03
CA VAL A 494 1.04 -19.68 19.59
C VAL A 494 1.27 -19.77 21.09
N LYS A 495 0.23 -19.49 21.87
CA LYS A 495 0.26 -19.44 23.33
C LYS A 495 -0.58 -20.58 23.88
N ILE A 496 0.03 -21.51 24.61
CA ILE A 496 -0.73 -22.42 25.47
C ILE A 496 -0.88 -21.72 26.82
N VAL A 497 -2.06 -21.16 27.07
CA VAL A 497 -2.31 -20.30 28.23
C VAL A 497 -2.06 -21.08 29.52
N GLY A 498 -1.15 -20.57 30.36
CA GLY A 498 -0.74 -21.23 31.59
C GLY A 498 0.42 -22.23 31.44
N ALA A 499 0.96 -22.41 30.23
CA ALA A 499 2.13 -23.23 29.97
C ALA A 499 3.26 -22.45 29.29
N GLU A 500 3.30 -22.38 27.96
CA GLU A 500 4.42 -21.82 27.19
C GLU A 500 3.94 -21.06 25.95
N VAL A 501 4.82 -20.22 25.42
CA VAL A 501 4.59 -19.40 24.23
C VAL A 501 5.66 -19.68 23.18
N TYR A 502 5.22 -19.92 21.94
CA TYR A 502 6.09 -20.36 20.85
C TYR A 502 5.91 -19.52 19.59
N PRO A 503 7.01 -19.05 18.95
CA PRO A 503 6.94 -18.61 17.56
C PRO A 503 6.64 -19.81 16.67
N CYS A 504 5.45 -19.87 16.06
CA CYS A 504 5.02 -21.06 15.34
C CYS A 504 4.08 -20.71 14.17
N GLY A 505 4.38 -21.24 12.98
CA GLY A 505 3.52 -21.16 11.78
C GLY A 505 2.60 -22.37 11.59
N GLY A 506 2.61 -23.32 12.52
CA GLY A 506 1.81 -24.54 12.44
C GLY A 506 0.32 -24.34 12.73
N THR A 507 -0.46 -25.37 12.45
CA THR A 507 -1.89 -25.43 12.81
C THR A 507 -2.07 -26.10 14.16
N HIS A 508 -3.02 -25.60 14.97
CA HIS A 508 -3.25 -26.06 16.34
C HIS A 508 -4.72 -26.31 16.62
N VAL A 509 -5.00 -27.16 17.61
CA VAL A 509 -6.34 -27.31 18.19
C VAL A 509 -6.58 -26.23 19.24
N ASP A 510 -7.84 -25.88 19.49
CA ASP A 510 -8.22 -24.73 20.33
C ASP A 510 -7.85 -24.90 21.82
N THR A 511 -7.79 -26.13 22.31
CA THR A 511 -7.49 -26.46 23.71
C THR A 511 -6.67 -27.74 23.81
N THR A 512 -5.85 -27.87 24.86
CA THR A 512 -4.91 -29.00 24.99
C THR A 512 -5.57 -30.37 25.13
N ASP A 513 -6.80 -30.45 25.64
CA ASP A 513 -7.57 -31.70 25.75
C ASP A 513 -7.91 -32.29 24.37
N LEU A 514 -8.05 -31.44 23.35
CA LEU A 514 -8.30 -31.85 21.98
C LEU A 514 -7.12 -32.58 21.33
N CYS A 515 -5.91 -32.52 21.93
CA CYS A 515 -4.82 -33.42 21.53
C CYS A 515 -5.28 -34.88 21.60
N GLY A 516 -6.10 -35.21 22.60
CA GLY A 516 -6.48 -36.58 22.92
C GLY A 516 -5.34 -37.35 23.59
N GLU A 517 -5.47 -38.68 23.59
CA GLU A 517 -4.50 -39.57 24.25
C GLU A 517 -3.09 -39.39 23.65
N THR A 518 -2.19 -38.80 24.45
CA THR A 518 -0.83 -38.44 24.06
C THR A 518 0.17 -39.24 24.89
N THR A 519 0.94 -40.11 24.24
CA THR A 519 1.82 -41.07 24.91
C THR A 519 3.28 -40.79 24.60
N VAL A 520 4.08 -40.50 25.62
CA VAL A 520 5.54 -40.43 25.57
C VAL A 520 6.10 -41.83 25.33
N ARG A 521 6.80 -42.01 24.22
CA ARG A 521 7.31 -43.31 23.77
C ARG A 521 8.71 -43.59 24.28
N LYS A 522 9.66 -42.69 24.02
CA LYS A 522 11.08 -42.94 24.26
C LYS A 522 11.84 -41.63 24.46
N ILE A 523 12.85 -41.67 25.33
CA ILE A 523 13.90 -40.66 25.41
C ILE A 523 15.18 -41.27 24.84
N ALA A 524 15.68 -40.72 23.74
CA ALA A 524 16.93 -41.13 23.11
C ALA A 524 17.98 -40.02 23.29
N ARG A 525 19.23 -40.38 23.55
CA ARG A 525 20.34 -39.43 23.75
C ARG A 525 21.40 -39.66 22.70
N SER A 526 21.91 -38.60 22.09
CA SER A 526 23.01 -38.65 21.12
C SER A 526 23.76 -37.33 21.10
N LYS A 527 25.09 -37.37 21.27
CA LYS A 527 26.00 -36.20 21.13
C LYS A 527 25.52 -34.93 21.85
N GLY A 528 25.08 -35.05 23.10
CA GLY A 528 24.62 -33.91 23.91
C GLY A 528 23.22 -33.40 23.57
N VAL A 529 22.45 -34.13 22.75
CA VAL A 529 21.05 -33.86 22.41
C VAL A 529 20.18 -35.01 22.89
N SER A 530 19.01 -34.69 23.42
CA SER A 530 17.98 -35.65 23.81
C SER A 530 16.74 -35.50 22.95
N ARG A 531 16.24 -36.59 22.38
CA ARG A 531 14.97 -36.64 21.63
C ARG A 531 13.92 -37.33 22.46
N VAL A 532 12.81 -36.66 22.74
CA VAL A 532 11.64 -37.21 23.41
C VAL A 532 10.57 -37.48 22.36
N SER A 533 10.35 -38.75 22.04
CA SER A 533 9.34 -39.19 21.05
C SER A 533 7.99 -39.41 21.72
N TYR A 534 6.91 -39.10 21.00
CA TYR A 534 5.53 -39.28 21.47
C TYR A 534 4.63 -39.77 20.34
N THR A 535 3.41 -40.17 20.67
CA THR A 535 2.35 -40.48 19.71
C THR A 535 1.03 -39.89 20.19
N VAL A 536 0.19 -39.48 19.26
CA VAL A 536 -1.22 -39.13 19.52
C VAL A 536 -2.08 -40.21 18.89
N LYS A 537 -3.10 -40.68 19.61
CA LYS A 537 -4.05 -41.65 19.06
C LYS A 537 -4.81 -41.02 17.87
N PRO A 538 -4.83 -41.65 16.68
CA PRO A 538 -5.54 -41.15 15.51
C PRO A 538 -6.98 -40.73 15.80
#